data_AF-A0A5B1BB85-F1
#
_entry.id   AF-A0A5B1BB85-F1
#
_cell.length_a   1.000
_cell.length_b   1.000
_cell.length_c   1.000
_cell.angle_alpha   90.00
_cell.angle_beta   90.00
_cell.angle_gamma   90.00
#
_symmetry.space_group_name_H-M   'P 1'
#
loop_
_entity.id
_entity.type
_entity.pdbx_description
1 polymer ?
#
loop_
_entity_poly.entity_id
_entity_poly.type
_entity_poly.pdbx_seq_one_letter_code
_entity_poly.pdbx_strand_id
1 'polypeptide(L)'
;QGNDLVLDTVSFYKPTQPGSYPIVLATYEIVCSKYPDAQVGTAVKAFLQSTIGAGQNGLADNGYIPIPDAFKSRLSTAVNAIA
;
A
#
# COMPACT_ATOMS: atom_id res chain seq x y z
N GLN A 1 -3.00 -15.38 12.25
CA GLN A 1 -3.45 -15.36 10.84
C GLN A 1 -3.03 -14.02 10.25
N GLY A 2 -2.22 -14.03 9.19
CA GLY A 2 -1.42 -12.88 8.76
C GLY A 2 -2.21 -11.86 7.94
N ASN A 3 -1.81 -10.59 8.04
CA ASN A 3 -2.32 -9.49 7.23
C ASN A 3 -1.51 -9.31 5.93
N ASP A 4 -1.02 -10.40 5.36
CA ASP A 4 -0.21 -10.36 4.15
C ASP A 4 -1.06 -9.89 2.97
N LEU A 5 -0.56 -8.88 2.28
CA LEU A 5 -1.18 -8.30 1.11
C LEU A 5 -0.45 -8.80 -0.13
N VAL A 6 -1.06 -9.78 -0.80
CA VAL A 6 -0.61 -10.24 -2.11
C VAL A 6 -1.21 -9.33 -3.18
N LEU A 7 -0.34 -8.73 -4.00
CA LEU A 7 -0.74 -7.92 -5.14
C LEU A 7 -0.85 -8.81 -6.38
N ASP A 8 -2.04 -8.88 -6.98
CA ASP A 8 -2.21 -9.52 -8.28
C ASP A 8 -1.70 -8.59 -9.39
N THR A 9 -0.52 -8.91 -9.89
CA THR A 9 0.18 -8.10 -10.88
C THR A 9 -0.25 -8.38 -12.32
N VAL A 10 -0.97 -9.48 -12.57
CA VAL A 10 -1.37 -9.87 -13.93
C VAL A 10 -2.30 -8.82 -14.53
N SER A 11 -3.23 -8.31 -13.72
CA SER A 11 -4.23 -7.33 -14.13
C SER A 11 -3.63 -6.05 -14.73
N PHE A 12 -2.46 -5.61 -14.27
CA PHE A 12 -1.82 -4.37 -14.70
C PHE A 12 -0.55 -4.55 -15.54
N TYR A 13 0.09 -5.73 -15.54
CA TYR A 13 1.17 -6.04 -16.48
C TYR A 13 0.68 -6.61 -17.82
N LYS A 14 -0.58 -7.07 -17.89
CA LYS A 14 -1.21 -7.57 -19.11
C LYS A 14 -2.59 -6.93 -19.30
N PRO A 15 -2.68 -5.61 -19.49
CA PRO A 15 -3.96 -4.94 -19.59
C PRO A 15 -4.71 -5.38 -20.85
N THR A 16 -6.01 -5.64 -20.73
CA THR A 16 -6.89 -6.01 -21.85
C THR A 16 -7.67 -4.82 -22.40
N GLN A 17 -7.68 -3.69 -21.69
CA GLN A 17 -8.34 -2.47 -22.16
C GLN A 17 -7.50 -1.72 -23.21
N PRO A 18 -8.09 -1.34 -24.36
CA PRO A 18 -7.41 -0.50 -25.35
C PRO A 18 -6.90 0.81 -24.74
N GLY A 19 -5.69 1.21 -25.12
CA GLY A 19 -5.04 2.45 -24.65
C GLY A 19 -4.35 2.34 -23.28
N SER A 20 -4.40 1.18 -22.61
CA SER A 20 -3.68 0.97 -21.36
C SER A 20 -2.17 0.88 -21.57
N TYR A 21 -1.39 1.51 -20.69
CA TYR A 21 0.07 1.45 -20.72
C TYR A 21 0.58 0.20 -19.96
N PRO A 22 1.39 -0.68 -20.59
CA PRO A 22 1.72 -1.99 -20.00
C PRO A 22 2.93 -1.99 -19.06
N ILE A 23 3.68 -0.89 -18.98
CA ILE A 23 4.88 -0.79 -18.15
C ILE A 23 4.55 0.05 -16.91
N VAL A 24 4.26 -0.63 -15.81
CA VAL A 24 3.97 0.00 -14.51
C VAL A 24 4.96 -0.53 -13.46
N LEU A 25 5.10 0.17 -12.34
CA LEU A 25 5.91 -0.31 -11.22
C LEU A 25 5.03 -0.39 -9.98
N ALA A 26 5.02 -1.56 -9.34
CA ALA A 26 4.40 -1.72 -8.03
C ALA A 26 5.43 -1.45 -6.93
N THR A 27 5.33 -0.28 -6.30
CA THR A 27 6.10 0.03 -5.09
C THR A 27 5.42 -0.61 -3.88
N TYR A 28 6.21 -1.26 -3.03
CA TYR A 28 5.73 -1.94 -1.82
C TYR A 28 6.62 -1.63 -0.62
N GLU A 29 6.02 -1.66 0.56
CA GLU A 29 6.70 -1.56 1.85
C GLU A 29 6.59 -2.91 2.58
N ILE A 30 7.70 -3.43 3.09
CA ILE A 30 7.74 -4.66 3.90
C ILE A 30 8.00 -4.28 5.35
N VAL A 31 7.09 -4.67 6.24
CA VAL A 31 7.16 -4.36 7.67
C VAL A 31 6.89 -5.61 8.52
N CYS A 32 7.34 -5.59 9.76
CA CYS A 32 7.01 -6.66 10.70
C CYS A 32 5.58 -6.46 11.23
N SER A 33 4.83 -7.56 11.39
CA SER A 33 3.53 -7.47 12.08
C SER A 33 3.69 -7.19 13.58
N LYS A 34 4.83 -7.58 14.17
CA LYS A 34 5.19 -7.31 15.56
C LYS A 34 6.65 -6.93 15.66
N TYR A 35 6.94 -5.84 16.34
CA TYR A 35 8.30 -5.38 16.61
C TYR A 35 8.77 -5.79 18.03
N PRO A 36 10.06 -6.10 18.23
CA PRO A 36 10.61 -6.32 19.57
C PRO A 36 10.56 -5.06 20.44
N ASP A 37 10.75 -3.89 19.82
CA ASP A 37 10.61 -2.58 20.45
C ASP A 37 9.24 -1.98 20.09
N ALA A 38 8.40 -1.79 21.10
CA ALA A 38 7.06 -1.25 20.95
C ALA A 38 7.02 0.21 20.45
N GLN A 39 8.06 1.01 20.75
CA GLN A 39 8.13 2.38 20.23
C GLN A 39 8.38 2.38 18.72
N VAL A 40 9.21 1.46 18.23
CA VAL A 40 9.43 1.26 16.79
C VAL A 40 8.14 0.79 16.11
N GLY A 41 7.44 -0.20 16.68
CA GLY A 41 6.17 -0.68 16.15
C GLY A 41 5.12 0.44 16.04
N THR A 42 5.03 1.29 17.07
CA THR A 42 4.14 2.47 17.08
C THR A 42 4.51 3.47 15.98
N ALA A 43 5.80 3.76 15.81
CA ALA A 43 6.27 4.68 14.78
C ALA A 43 6.01 4.16 13.35
N VAL A 44 6.27 2.88 13.09
CA VAL A 44 6.01 2.25 11.79
C VAL A 44 4.51 2.27 11.47
N LYS A 45 3.66 1.93 12.45
CA LYS A 45 2.20 2.02 12.28
C LYS A 45 1.75 3.45 11.95
N ALA A 46 2.24 4.45 12.68
CA ALA A 46 1.90 5.84 12.43
C ALA A 46 2.37 6.33 11.04
N PHE A 47 3.58 5.96 10.63
CA PHE A 47 4.10 6.24 9.29
C PHE A 47 3.18 5.68 8.21
N LEU A 48 2.84 4.38 8.28
CA LEU A 48 1.99 3.74 7.28
C LEU A 48 0.56 4.31 7.28
N GLN A 49 -0.01 4.65 8.44
CA GLN A 49 -1.30 5.34 8.53
C GLN A 49 -1.28 6.68 7.81
N SER A 50 -0.20 7.45 7.97
CA SER A 50 -0.01 8.71 7.25
C SER A 50 0.12 8.47 5.74
N THR A 51 0.91 7.47 5.33
CA THR A 51 1.15 7.11 3.92
C THR A 51 -0.12 6.72 3.20
N ILE A 52 -0.97 5.87 3.80
CA ILE A 52 -2.25 5.45 3.17
C ILE A 52 -3.38 6.47 3.33
N GLY A 53 -3.17 7.51 4.14
CA GLY A 53 -4.09 8.63 4.37
C GLY A 53 -3.66 9.88 3.61
N ALA A 54 -3.26 10.93 4.33
CA ALA A 54 -2.90 12.22 3.75
C ALA A 54 -1.72 12.16 2.76
N GLY A 55 -0.85 11.15 2.89
CA GLY A 55 0.26 10.91 1.96
C GLY A 55 -0.18 10.55 0.53
N GLN A 56 -1.47 10.26 0.32
CA GLN A 56 -2.03 10.02 -1.03
C GLN A 56 -2.34 11.32 -1.80
N ASN A 57 -2.37 12.47 -1.12
CA ASN A 57 -2.68 13.75 -1.74
C ASN A 57 -1.51 14.21 -2.64
N GLY A 58 -1.82 14.62 -3.87
CA GLY A 58 -0.82 15.14 -4.82
C GLY A 58 0.09 14.09 -5.47
N LEU A 59 -0.12 12.78 -5.20
CA LEU A 59 0.66 11.71 -5.84
C LEU A 59 0.53 11.71 -7.37
N ALA A 60 -0.68 11.97 -7.87
CA ALA A 60 -0.96 12.02 -9.31
C ALA A 60 -0.15 13.12 -10.03
N ASP A 61 0.04 14.28 -9.38
CA ASP A 61 0.84 15.39 -9.92
C ASP A 61 2.33 15.02 -10.05
N ASN A 62 2.77 13.99 -9.32
CA ASN A 62 4.12 13.46 -9.34
C ASN A 62 4.24 12.16 -10.19
N GLY A 63 3.21 11.80 -10.95
CA GLY A 63 3.23 10.62 -11.82
C GLY A 63 2.97 9.29 -11.12
N TYR A 64 2.52 9.31 -9.85
CA TYR A 64 2.11 8.12 -9.12
C TYR A 64 0.61 7.86 -9.23
N ILE A 65 0.21 6.61 -8.99
CA ILE A 65 -1.20 6.19 -8.94
C ILE A 65 -1.61 6.14 -7.46
N PRO A 66 -2.56 6.99 -7.00
CA PRO A 66 -3.08 6.89 -5.64
C PRO A 66 -3.74 5.54 -5.38
N ILE A 67 -3.67 5.08 -4.14
CA ILE A 67 -4.26 3.81 -3.71
C ILE A 67 -5.77 3.81 -4.05
N PRO A 68 -6.27 2.82 -4.82
CA PRO A 68 -7.70 2.70 -5.12
C PRO A 68 -8.53 2.50 -3.86
N ASP A 69 -9.72 3.11 -3.80
CA ASP A 69 -10.61 3.03 -2.63
C ASP A 69 -10.99 1.59 -2.26
N ALA A 70 -11.19 0.73 -3.27
CA ALA A 70 -11.46 -0.69 -3.08
C ALA A 70 -10.35 -1.43 -2.29
N PHE A 71 -9.12 -0.91 -2.30
CA PHE A 71 -7.97 -1.51 -1.63
C PHE A 71 -7.66 -0.88 -0.25
N LYS A 72 -8.11 0.36 -0.01
CA LYS A 72 -7.82 1.12 1.22
C LYS A 72 -8.27 0.43 2.51
N SER A 73 -9.45 -0.20 2.51
CA SER A 73 -9.98 -0.87 3.70
C SER A 73 -9.09 -2.06 4.14
N ARG A 74 -8.65 -2.87 3.16
CA ARG A 74 -7.77 -4.01 3.39
C ARG A 74 -6.40 -3.55 3.90
N LEU A 75 -5.83 -2.50 3.29
CA LEU A 75 -4.58 -1.87 3.76
C LEU A 75 -4.72 -1.32 5.18
N SER A 76 -5.79 -0.60 5.46
CA SER A 76 -6.03 -0.01 6.79
C SER A 76 -6.12 -1.08 7.87
N THR A 77 -6.76 -2.21 7.56
CA THR A 77 -6.83 -3.37 8.48
C THR A 77 -5.45 -3.93 8.78
N ALA A 78 -4.63 -4.12 7.74
CA ALA A 78 -3.27 -4.65 7.88
C ALA A 78 -2.36 -3.71 8.68
N VAL A 79 -2.37 -2.42 8.37
CA VAL A 79 -1.57 -1.40 9.06
C VAL A 79 -2.00 -1.26 10.51
N ASN A 80 -3.30 -1.28 10.79
CA ASN A 80 -3.80 -1.12 12.16
C ASN A 80 -3.46 -2.30 13.07
N ALA A 81 -3.15 -3.47 12.50
CA ALA A 81 -2.77 -4.67 13.24
C ALA A 81 -1.28 -4.73 13.63
N ILE A 82 -0.45 -3.78 13.17
CA ILE A 82 0.96 -3.69 13.56
C ILE A 82 1.06 -3.38 15.07
N ALA A 83 1.92 -4.13 15.77
CA ALA A 83 2.16 -4.04 17.21
C ALA A 83 3.64 -3.85 17.56
#